data_AF-A0A2V7VJ63-F1
#
_entry.id   AF-A0A2V7VJ63-F1
#
_cell.length_a   1.000
_cell.length_b   1.000
_cell.length_c   1.000
_cell.angle_alpha   90.00
_cell.angle_beta   90.00
_cell.angle_gamma   90.00
#
_symmetry.space_group_name_H-M   'P 1'
#
loop_
_entity.id
_entity.type
_entity.pdbx_description
1 polymer ?
#
loop_
_entity_poly.entity_id
_entity_poly.type
_entity_poly.pdbx_seq_one_letter_code
_entity_poly.pdbx_strand_id
1 'polypeptide(L)'
;GDDADAVRAAALQVRDLLGELGLTSWVKTSGSKGFHIVVPLDGQADFGEVSWFADAVAAILVERDPEHLTQAFGKADRGGRIYVDTGRNAYSATLAAAYAVRARPGAPVSAPCTWRELERRLVGPRTFTLRTMASRVADVG
;
A
#
# COMPACT_ATOMS: atom_id res chain seq x y z
N GLY A 1 -8.62 -7.36 6.43
CA GLY A 1 -10.01 -7.77 6.14
C GLY A 1 -10.29 -7.69 4.65
N ASP A 2 -11.47 -8.11 4.22
CA ASP A 2 -12.01 -7.82 2.87
C ASP A 2 -12.75 -6.45 2.82
N ASP A 3 -12.62 -5.66 3.88
CA ASP A 3 -13.14 -4.29 3.97
C ASP A 3 -12.22 -3.30 3.25
N ALA A 4 -12.69 -2.79 2.12
CA ALA A 4 -11.95 -1.84 1.29
C ALA A 4 -11.82 -0.46 1.96
N ASP A 5 -12.77 -0.07 2.82
CA ASP A 5 -12.74 1.23 3.49
C ASP A 5 -11.79 1.23 4.68
N ALA A 6 -11.74 0.14 5.46
CA ALA A 6 -10.72 0.00 6.50
C ALA A 6 -9.29 0.04 5.93
N VAL A 7 -9.04 -0.66 4.82
CA VAL A 7 -7.71 -0.67 4.18
C VAL A 7 -7.38 0.67 3.50
N ARG A 8 -8.39 1.41 3.04
CA ARG A 8 -8.22 2.79 2.57
C ARG A 8 -7.84 3.73 3.71
N ALA A 9 -8.53 3.65 4.86
CA ALA A 9 -8.20 4.43 6.04
C ALA A 9 -6.75 4.18 6.48
N ALA A 10 -6.33 2.91 6.57
CA ALA A 10 -4.95 2.57 6.88
C ALA A 10 -3.93 3.16 5.88
N ALA A 11 -4.23 3.13 4.57
CA ALA A 11 -3.36 3.72 3.56
C ALA A 11 -3.24 5.25 3.69
N LEU A 12 -4.33 5.93 4.08
CA LEU A 12 -4.32 7.38 4.34
C LEU A 12 -3.52 7.71 5.60
N GLN A 13 -3.64 6.90 6.67
CA GLN A 13 -2.81 7.07 7.86
C GLN A 13 -1.30 6.96 7.55
N VAL A 14 -0.91 5.99 6.70
CA VAL A 14 0.48 5.85 6.23
C VAL A 14 0.93 7.11 5.48
N ARG A 15 0.11 7.62 4.55
CA ARG A 15 0.41 8.85 3.81
C ARG A 15 0.62 10.03 4.75
N ASP A 16 -0.29 10.22 5.70
CA ASP A 16 -0.30 11.37 6.59
C ASP A 16 0.94 11.35 7.49
N LEU A 17 1.28 10.19 8.07
CA LEU A 17 2.51 10.03 8.85
C LEU A 17 3.77 10.28 8.01
N LEU A 18 3.84 9.77 6.78
CA LEU A 18 4.97 10.07 5.88
C LEU A 18 5.04 11.58 5.57
N GLY A 19 3.89 12.24 5.43
CA GLY A 19 3.79 13.69 5.25
C GLY A 19 4.29 14.48 6.47
N GLU A 20 3.96 14.04 7.69
CA GLU A 20 4.52 14.59 8.94
C GLU A 20 6.05 14.51 8.98
N LEU A 21 6.62 13.45 8.40
CA LEU A 21 8.06 13.23 8.27
C LEU A 21 8.69 13.98 7.07
N GLY A 22 7.91 14.76 6.30
CA GLY A 22 8.37 15.49 5.13
C GLY A 22 8.63 14.61 3.90
N LEU A 23 8.15 13.37 3.89
CA LEU A 23 8.36 12.42 2.81
C LEU A 23 7.20 12.44 1.81
N THR A 24 7.55 12.59 0.53
CA THR A 24 6.59 12.38 -0.56
C THR A 24 6.32 10.89 -0.71
N SER A 25 5.05 10.52 -0.86
CA SER A 25 4.65 9.14 -1.11
C SER A 25 3.66 9.03 -2.27
N TRP A 26 3.71 7.89 -2.96
CA TRP A 26 2.80 7.51 -4.03
C TRP A 26 2.01 6.27 -3.64
N VAL A 27 0.86 6.07 -4.27
CA VAL A 27 -0.01 4.93 -3.99
C VAL A 27 -0.38 4.18 -5.26
N LYS A 28 -0.51 2.86 -5.13
CA LYS A 28 -1.09 2.01 -6.17
C LYS A 28 -2.02 0.97 -5.56
N THR A 29 -3.02 0.58 -6.34
CA THR A 29 -3.79 -0.62 -6.01
C THR A 29 -2.88 -1.84 -6.06
N SER A 30 -3.10 -2.82 -5.20
CA SER A 30 -2.37 -4.09 -5.31
C SER A 30 -2.92 -4.98 -6.43
N GLY A 31 -4.17 -4.80 -6.86
CA GLY A 31 -4.92 -5.79 -7.63
C GLY A 31 -5.29 -7.03 -6.80
N SER A 32 -5.19 -6.94 -5.47
CA SER A 32 -5.53 -8.01 -4.53
C SER A 32 -6.42 -7.50 -3.38
N LYS A 33 -5.91 -7.34 -2.16
CA LYS A 33 -6.72 -6.96 -0.99
C LYS A 33 -6.39 -5.59 -0.39
N GLY A 34 -5.36 -4.91 -0.88
CA GLY A 34 -4.99 -3.59 -0.35
C GLY A 34 -4.26 -2.69 -1.33
N PHE A 35 -3.48 -1.77 -0.79
CA PHE A 35 -2.70 -0.77 -1.50
C PHE A 35 -1.21 -0.97 -1.21
N HIS A 36 -0.35 -0.54 -2.13
CA HIS A 36 1.06 -0.35 -1.85
C HIS A 36 1.33 1.14 -1.82
N ILE A 37 2.03 1.60 -0.79
CA ILE A 37 2.51 2.96 -0.63
C ILE A 37 4.02 2.91 -0.90
N VAL A 38 4.52 3.84 -1.71
CA VAL A 38 5.91 3.87 -2.17
C VAL A 38 6.49 5.25 -1.89
N VAL A 39 7.68 5.28 -1.29
CA VAL A 39 8.47 6.51 -1.09
C VAL A 39 9.69 6.42 -1.99
N PRO A 40 9.93 7.39 -2.90
CA PRO A 40 11.15 7.43 -3.68
C PRO A 40 12.34 7.78 -2.78
N LEU A 41 13.47 7.09 -3.00
CA LEU A 41 14.72 7.29 -2.27
C LEU A 41 15.81 7.79 -3.24
N ASP A 42 16.82 8.46 -2.70
CA ASP A 42 18.01 8.94 -3.44
C ASP A 42 19.09 7.87 -3.65
N GLY A 43 18.88 6.67 -3.09
CA GLY A 43 19.78 5.53 -3.20
C GLY A 43 21.02 5.58 -2.29
N GLN A 44 21.06 6.48 -1.30
CA GLN A 44 22.19 6.56 -0.36
C GLN A 44 22.07 5.57 0.81
N ALA A 45 20.84 5.26 1.23
CA ALA A 45 20.57 4.33 2.33
C ALA A 45 20.64 2.87 1.87
N ASP A 46 21.16 2.00 2.72
CA ASP A 46 21.16 0.55 2.48
C ASP A 46 19.81 -0.11 2.84
N PHE A 47 19.67 -1.39 2.51
CA PHE A 47 18.43 -2.14 2.80
C PHE A 47 18.13 -2.26 4.30
N GLY A 48 19.16 -2.29 5.16
CA GLY A 48 18.98 -2.34 6.61
C GLY A 48 18.38 -1.05 7.14
N GLU A 49 18.91 0.10 6.71
CA GLU A 49 18.40 1.42 7.05
C GLU A 49 16.96 1.62 6.56
N VAL A 50 16.67 1.23 5.32
CA VAL A 50 15.33 1.35 4.74
C VAL A 50 14.33 0.42 5.45
N SER A 51 14.72 -0.82 5.74
CA SER A 51 13.86 -1.76 6.47
C SER A 51 13.57 -1.29 7.89
N TRP A 52 14.58 -0.82 8.61
CA TRP A 52 14.42 -0.27 9.96
C TRP A 52 13.48 0.94 9.96
N PHE A 53 13.66 1.86 9.01
CA PHE A 53 12.79 3.03 8.88
C PHE A 53 11.34 2.62 8.63
N ALA A 54 11.10 1.70 7.70
CA ALA A 54 9.76 1.22 7.40
C ALA A 54 9.11 0.56 8.63
N ASP A 55 9.87 -0.26 9.37
CA ASP A 55 9.40 -0.91 10.60
C ASP A 55 9.06 0.11 11.70
N ALA A 56 9.86 1.17 11.85
CA ALA A 56 9.60 2.24 12.80
C ALA A 56 8.32 3.03 12.45
N VAL A 57 8.12 3.38 11.17
CA VAL A 57 6.88 4.02 10.70
C VAL A 57 5.66 3.13 10.97
N ALA A 58 5.77 1.83 10.70
CA ALA A 58 4.70 0.89 10.98
C ALA A 58 4.42 0.74 12.48
N ALA A 59 5.45 0.74 13.34
CA ALA A 59 5.29 0.71 14.79
C ALA A 59 4.52 1.94 15.30
N ILE A 60 4.86 3.14 14.82
CA ILE A 60 4.16 4.39 15.17
C ILE A 60 2.68 4.31 14.75
N LEU A 61 2.39 3.78 13.55
CA LEU A 61 1.00 3.61 13.10
C LEU A 61 0.22 2.63 13.99
N VAL A 62 0.83 1.51 14.37
CA VAL A 62 0.20 0.53 15.26
C VAL A 62 -0.01 1.12 16.66
N GLU A 63 0.89 1.96 17.15
CA GLU A 63 0.71 2.67 18.42
C GLU A 63 -0.44 3.69 18.35
N ARG A 64 -0.59 4.38 17.21
CA ARG A 64 -1.67 5.36 17.00
C ARG A 64 -3.04 4.70 16.78
N ASP A 65 -3.08 3.50 16.20
CA ASP A 65 -4.31 2.77 15.88
C ASP A 65 -4.20 1.25 16.17
N PRO A 66 -4.03 0.86 17.45
CA PRO A 66 -3.79 -0.53 17.84
C PRO A 66 -5.02 -1.42 17.67
N GLU A 67 -6.21 -0.84 17.59
CA GLU A 67 -7.47 -1.56 17.39
C GLU A 67 -7.61 -2.06 15.95
N HIS A 68 -7.06 -1.34 14.97
CA HIS A 68 -7.22 -1.67 13.55
C HIS A 68 -5.94 -2.10 12.86
N LEU A 69 -4.75 -1.74 13.35
CA LEU A 69 -3.46 -2.02 12.71
C LEU A 69 -2.60 -3.01 13.50
N THR A 70 -1.71 -3.71 12.80
CA THR A 70 -0.75 -4.61 13.44
C THR A 70 0.47 -4.88 12.56
N GLN A 71 1.61 -5.18 13.19
CA GLN A 71 2.80 -5.75 12.55
C GLN A 71 2.88 -7.27 12.70
N ALA A 72 1.84 -7.92 13.26
CA ALA A 72 1.81 -9.37 13.40
C ALA A 72 1.79 -10.06 12.03
N PHE A 73 2.89 -10.74 11.69
CA PHE A 73 3.02 -11.46 10.42
C PHE A 73 2.02 -12.63 10.33
N GLY A 74 1.83 -13.40 11.40
CA GLY A 74 0.91 -14.53 11.43
C GLY A 74 -0.56 -14.08 11.32
N LYS A 75 -1.32 -14.61 10.36
CA LYS A 75 -2.74 -14.23 10.18
C LYS A 75 -3.59 -14.48 11.44
N ALA A 76 -3.29 -15.53 12.19
CA ALA A 76 -3.97 -15.88 13.44
C ALA A 76 -3.79 -14.78 14.50
N ASP A 77 -2.58 -14.21 14.58
CA ASP A 77 -2.19 -13.23 15.60
C ASP A 77 -2.73 -11.82 15.30
N ARG A 78 -3.27 -11.60 14.09
CA ARG A 78 -3.80 -10.29 13.68
C ARG A 78 -5.14 -9.96 14.31
N GLY A 79 -5.91 -10.95 14.75
CA GLY A 79 -7.23 -10.71 15.37
C GLY A 79 -8.18 -9.86 14.51
N GLY A 80 -8.10 -9.97 13.18
CA GLY A 80 -8.91 -9.17 12.24
C GLY A 80 -8.27 -7.84 11.80
N ARG A 81 -7.23 -7.36 12.49
CA ARG A 81 -6.50 -6.14 12.18
C ARG A 81 -5.78 -6.19 10.83
N ILE A 82 -5.54 -5.01 10.28
CA ILE A 82 -4.81 -4.80 9.03
C ILE A 82 -3.32 -4.93 9.31
N TYR A 83 -2.68 -5.82 8.55
CA TYR A 83 -1.25 -6.00 8.62
C TYR A 83 -0.54 -4.90 7.81
N VAL A 84 0.31 -4.12 8.48
CA VAL A 84 1.21 -3.15 7.86
C VAL A 84 2.47 -3.91 7.43
N ASP A 85 2.52 -4.35 6.16
CA ASP A 85 3.61 -5.17 5.61
C ASP A 85 4.81 -4.30 5.20
N THR A 86 5.84 -4.29 6.04
CA THR A 86 7.15 -3.64 5.81
C THR A 86 8.20 -4.60 5.27
N GLY A 87 7.93 -5.91 5.22
CA GLY A 87 8.88 -6.95 4.83
C GLY A 87 9.26 -6.96 3.35
N ARG A 88 8.78 -5.98 2.58
CA ARG A 88 9.13 -5.77 1.16
C ARG A 88 10.37 -4.91 0.97
N ASN A 89 10.91 -4.34 2.04
CA ASN A 89 12.07 -3.44 2.01
C ASN A 89 13.41 -4.17 2.23
N ALA A 90 13.46 -5.49 2.01
CA ALA A 90 14.67 -6.29 2.13
C ALA A 90 15.22 -6.67 0.75
N TYR A 91 16.54 -6.89 0.65
CA TYR A 91 17.28 -7.14 -0.61
C TYR A 91 16.64 -8.15 -1.57
N SER A 92 16.08 -9.25 -1.06
CA SER A 92 15.50 -10.33 -1.86
C SER A 92 13.98 -10.27 -1.98
N ALA A 93 13.35 -9.26 -1.37
CA ALA A 93 11.90 -9.16 -1.33
C ALA A 93 11.35 -8.53 -2.62
N THR A 94 10.31 -9.14 -3.18
CA THR A 94 9.63 -8.62 -4.37
C THR A 94 8.23 -8.12 -4.02
N LEU A 95 7.75 -7.13 -4.76
CA LEU A 95 6.35 -6.70 -4.81
C LEU A 95 5.82 -6.74 -6.25
N ALA A 96 4.51 -6.85 -6.42
CA ALA A 96 3.92 -6.77 -7.76
C ALA A 96 4.24 -5.40 -8.39
N ALA A 97 4.87 -5.41 -9.58
CA ALA A 97 5.23 -4.19 -10.30
C ALA A 97 4.00 -3.31 -10.59
N ALA A 98 4.22 -2.01 -10.77
CA ALA A 98 3.18 -1.13 -11.31
C ALA A 98 2.71 -1.68 -12.68
N TYR A 99 1.41 -1.58 -12.93
CA TYR A 99 0.72 -2.11 -14.12
C TYR A 99 0.72 -3.64 -14.27
N ALA A 100 1.23 -4.40 -13.30
CA ALA A 100 1.18 -5.86 -13.35
C ALA A 100 -0.25 -6.39 -13.23
N VAL A 101 -0.68 -7.21 -14.20
CA VAL A 101 -1.93 -7.97 -14.13
C VAL A 101 -1.80 -9.08 -13.09
N ARG A 102 -2.82 -9.25 -12.25
CA ARG A 102 -2.86 -10.28 -11.21
C ARG A 102 -3.65 -11.49 -11.69
N ALA A 103 -3.11 -12.68 -11.45
CA ALA A 103 -3.79 -13.97 -11.67
C ALA A 103 -4.94 -14.16 -10.64
N ARG A 104 -6.02 -13.40 -10.82
CA ARG A 104 -7.24 -13.40 -10.00
C ARG A 104 -8.47 -13.20 -10.90
N PRO A 105 -9.66 -13.65 -10.47
CA PRO A 105 -10.90 -13.39 -11.21
C PRO A 105 -11.05 -11.90 -11.53
N GLY A 106 -11.39 -11.60 -12.79
CA GLY A 106 -11.50 -10.24 -13.31
C GLY A 106 -10.19 -9.62 -13.81
N ALA A 107 -9.06 -10.32 -13.74
CA ALA A 107 -7.74 -9.84 -14.15
C ALA A 107 -7.41 -8.43 -13.61
N PRO A 108 -7.51 -8.20 -12.28
CA PRO A 108 -7.23 -6.89 -11.69
C PRO A 108 -5.75 -6.53 -11.86
N VAL A 109 -5.45 -5.24 -11.90
CA VAL A 109 -4.12 -4.70 -12.16
C VAL A 109 -3.60 -4.02 -10.89
N SER A 110 -2.30 -4.16 -10.63
CA SER A 110 -1.61 -3.34 -9.64
C SER A 110 -1.33 -1.95 -10.21
N ALA A 111 -2.34 -1.09 -10.21
CA ALA A 111 -2.35 0.15 -10.99
C ALA A 111 -2.06 1.38 -10.12
N PRO A 112 -1.22 2.31 -10.58
CA PRO A 112 -1.06 3.61 -9.94
C PRO A 112 -2.39 4.36 -9.79
N CYS A 113 -2.57 5.01 -8.65
CA CYS A 113 -3.71 5.88 -8.39
C CYS A 113 -3.28 7.09 -7.57
N THR A 114 -4.17 8.08 -7.48
CA THR A 114 -3.91 9.32 -6.74
C THR A 114 -4.46 9.23 -5.33
N TRP A 115 -3.85 9.96 -4.40
CA TRP A 115 -4.40 10.12 -3.05
C TRP A 115 -5.82 10.69 -3.07
N ARG A 116 -6.10 11.64 -3.97
CA ARG A 116 -7.44 12.22 -4.15
C ARG A 116 -8.50 11.18 -4.51
N GLU A 117 -8.16 10.20 -5.35
CA GLU A 117 -9.07 9.10 -5.70
C GLU A 117 -9.33 8.18 -4.50
N LEU A 118 -8.35 7.98 -3.63
CA LEU A 118 -8.52 7.24 -2.39
C LEU A 118 -9.41 7.99 -1.40
N GLU A 119 -9.17 9.28 -1.16
CA GLU A 119 -9.96 10.13 -0.27
C GLU A 119 -11.43 10.21 -0.69
N ARG A 120 -11.67 10.36 -2.00
CA ARG A 120 -13.03 10.45 -2.57
C ARG A 120 -13.73 9.10 -2.72
N ARG A 121 -13.12 8.01 -2.23
CA ARG A 121 -13.65 6.64 -2.32
C ARG A 121 -13.91 6.15 -3.75
N LEU A 122 -13.17 6.68 -4.74
CA LEU A 122 -13.34 6.32 -6.15
C LEU A 122 -12.58 5.05 -6.54
N VAL A 123 -11.54 4.69 -5.78
CA VAL A 123 -10.66 3.56 -6.05
C VAL A 123 -10.61 2.61 -4.86
N GLY A 124 -10.70 1.31 -5.12
CA GLY A 124 -10.46 0.21 -4.21
C GLY A 124 -9.37 -0.73 -4.72
N PRO A 125 -8.96 -1.75 -3.95
CA PRO A 125 -7.81 -2.60 -4.27
C PRO A 125 -7.84 -3.33 -5.62
N ARG A 126 -9.03 -3.50 -6.22
CA ARG A 126 -9.25 -4.20 -7.50
C ARG A 126 -10.01 -3.38 -8.53
N THR A 127 -10.09 -2.04 -8.37
CA THR A 127 -10.84 -1.17 -9.28
C THR A 127 -10.36 -1.26 -10.73
N PHE A 128 -9.05 -1.34 -10.93
CA PHE A 128 -8.46 -1.39 -12.26
C PHE A 128 -8.25 -2.84 -12.70
N THR A 129 -8.55 -3.12 -13.96
CA THR A 129 -8.43 -4.44 -14.59
C THR A 129 -7.71 -4.32 -15.92
N LEU A 130 -7.28 -5.45 -16.48
CA LEU A 130 -6.70 -5.50 -17.82
C LEU A 130 -7.58 -4.76 -18.86
N ARG A 131 -8.91 -4.87 -18.72
CA ARG A 131 -9.86 -4.25 -19.65
C ARG A 131 -10.02 -2.74 -19.47
N THR A 132 -9.80 -2.22 -18.27
CA THR A 132 -9.99 -0.79 -17.96
C THR A 132 -8.70 0.01 -17.98
N MET A 133 -7.54 -0.66 -17.96
CA MET A 133 -6.24 -0.01 -17.83
C MET A 133 -5.89 0.90 -19.01
N ALA A 134 -6.26 0.53 -20.23
CA ALA A 134 -6.01 1.36 -21.41
C ALA A 134 -6.73 2.73 -21.34
N SER A 135 -8.02 2.74 -20.98
CA SER A 135 -8.78 3.98 -20.75
C SER A 135 -8.15 4.79 -19.63
N ARG A 136 -7.81 4.12 -18.51
CA ARG A 136 -7.20 4.77 -17.37
C ARG A 136 -5.91 5.52 -17.73
N VAL A 137 -5.00 4.89 -18.48
CA VAL A 137 -3.76 5.54 -18.95
C VAL A 137 -4.08 6.73 -19.86
N ALA A 138 -5.05 6.59 -20.77
CA ALA A 138 -5.47 7.70 -21.63
C ALA A 138 -6.06 8.89 -20.83
N ASP A 139 -6.77 8.62 -19.73
CA ASP A 139 -7.45 9.64 -18.93
C ASP A 139 -6.52 10.42 -18.00
N VAL A 140 -5.44 9.80 -17.50
CA VAL A 140 -4.60 10.42 -16.45
C VAL A 140 -3.09 10.34 -16.65
N GLY A 141 -2.61 9.69 -17.71
CA GLY A 141 -1.17 9.47 -17.96
C GLY A 141 -0.69 8.07 -17.66
#